data_AF-A0A6H0XMJ9-F1
#
_entry.id   AF-A0A6H0XMJ9-F1
#
_cell.length_a   1.000
_cell.length_b   1.000
_cell.length_c   1.000
_cell.angle_alpha   90.00
_cell.angle_beta   90.00
_cell.angle_gamma   90.00
#
_symmetry.space_group_name_H-M   'P 1'
#
loop_
_entity.id
_entity.type
_entity.pdbx_description
1 polymer ?
#
loop_
_entity_poly.entity_id
_entity_poly.type
_entity_poly.pdbx_seq_one_letter_code
_entity_poly.pdbx_strand_id
1 'polypeptide(L)'
;MTEVTTKALATSNAPSMDSCKHNHGAIIVETEIELSSDDESEYLALPGHIISSPYTDATHQLDLCTLTPPFAGFAKALISMNNIRPDYATAPYQESFNWNEIAESFSKQAVGDISFFVIVFRSRLKLDADRDLLGELDKAAHLEAVEAGGLLKYWFGTPDDNRRNLATCLWRARQDASLGGVGPGHAAAMLAARNMYDEWLVERLKLTVDASLGTWSFTPWVD
;
A
#
# COMPACT_ATOMS: atom_id res chain seq x y z
N MET A 1 42.91 47.28 30.37
CA MET A 1 42.84 46.64 29.05
C MET A 1 42.51 45.18 29.30
N THR A 2 41.27 44.79 29.07
CA THR A 2 40.76 43.44 29.29
C THR A 2 39.79 43.16 28.16
N GLU A 3 40.18 42.25 27.27
CA GLU A 3 39.42 41.85 26.09
C GLU A 3 38.17 41.06 26.49
N VAL A 4 37.03 41.43 25.91
CA VAL A 4 35.80 40.64 25.97
C VAL A 4 35.61 39.99 24.61
N THR A 5 35.94 38.71 24.51
CA THR A 5 35.78 37.91 23.30
C THR A 5 34.32 37.49 23.14
N THR A 6 33.65 37.98 22.09
CA THR A 6 32.29 37.58 21.73
C THR A 6 32.30 36.17 21.14
N LYS A 7 31.60 35.23 21.78
CA LYS A 7 31.44 33.85 21.28
C LYS A 7 30.16 33.79 20.43
N ALA A 8 30.30 33.52 19.13
CA ALA A 8 29.18 33.32 18.21
C ALA A 8 28.46 31.99 18.53
N LEU A 9 27.13 32.04 18.57
CA LEU A 9 26.25 30.90 18.76
C LEU A 9 26.17 30.11 17.44
N ALA A 10 26.54 28.83 17.47
CA ALA A 10 26.44 27.94 16.32
C ALA A 10 24.97 27.63 16.02
N THR A 11 24.58 27.79 14.76
CA THR A 11 23.29 27.43 14.18
C THR A 11 23.08 25.92 14.22
N SER A 12 21.91 25.48 14.69
CA SER A 12 21.51 24.07 14.70
C SER A 12 21.26 23.58 13.27
N ASN A 13 21.97 22.52 12.87
CA ASN A 13 21.72 21.83 11.61
C ASN A 13 20.38 21.07 11.67
N ALA A 14 19.51 21.34 10.70
CA ALA A 14 18.37 20.49 10.38
C ALA A 14 18.86 19.16 9.75
N PRO A 15 18.19 18.02 9.97
CA PRO A 15 18.57 16.77 9.34
C PRO A 15 18.27 16.81 7.84
N SER A 16 19.30 16.53 7.05
CA SER A 16 19.29 16.45 5.58
C SER A 16 18.51 15.22 5.09
N MET A 17 17.53 15.43 4.21
CA MET A 17 16.84 14.40 3.42
C MET A 17 17.73 13.89 2.29
N ASP A 18 18.56 12.87 2.54
CA ASP A 18 19.41 12.29 1.47
C ASP A 18 19.62 10.78 1.64
N SER A 19 18.54 10.02 1.90
CA SER A 19 18.61 8.57 2.18
C SER A 19 18.49 7.66 0.95
N CYS A 20 18.34 8.20 -0.27
CA CYS A 20 18.24 7.38 -1.50
C CYS A 20 19.52 7.48 -2.37
N LYS A 21 20.70 7.66 -1.74
CA LYS A 21 22.00 7.49 -2.38
C LYS A 21 22.54 6.10 -2.05
N HIS A 22 22.52 5.22 -3.05
CA HIS A 22 23.07 3.86 -2.98
C HIS A 22 24.57 3.93 -2.70
N ASN A 23 24.98 3.69 -1.46
CA ASN A 23 26.38 3.54 -1.10
C ASN A 23 26.74 2.05 -1.13
N HIS A 24 27.45 1.62 -2.18
CA HIS A 24 28.07 0.30 -2.24
C HIS A 24 29.33 0.31 -1.37
N GLY A 25 29.18 -0.05 -0.10
CA GLY A 25 30.29 -0.25 0.83
C GLY A 25 29.99 -1.44 1.72
N ALA A 26 30.47 -2.63 1.33
CA ALA A 26 30.40 -3.82 2.17
C ALA A 26 31.33 -3.63 3.39
N ILE A 27 30.75 -3.57 4.59
CA ILE A 27 31.48 -3.78 5.84
C ILE A 27 31.26 -5.24 6.20
N ILE A 28 32.30 -6.07 6.04
CA ILE A 28 32.30 -7.45 6.52
C ILE A 28 32.66 -7.40 8.00
N VAL A 29 31.67 -7.66 8.86
CA VAL A 29 31.91 -8.06 10.25
C VAL A 29 31.74 -9.58 10.27
N GLU A 30 32.84 -10.30 10.39
CA GLU A 30 32.80 -11.76 10.59
C GLU A 30 32.20 -12.03 11.97
N THR A 31 31.04 -12.67 11.99
CA THR A 31 30.51 -13.33 13.18
C THR A 31 29.94 -14.65 12.71
N GLU A 32 30.62 -15.73 13.08
CA GLU A 32 30.15 -17.10 12.86
C GLU A 32 28.83 -17.30 13.61
N ILE A 33 27.73 -17.42 12.87
CA ILE A 33 26.44 -17.87 13.39
C ILE A 33 26.13 -19.17 12.65
N GLU A 34 26.08 -20.28 13.38
CA GLU A 34 25.62 -21.57 12.87
C GLU A 34 24.16 -21.44 12.37
N LEU A 35 23.98 -21.62 11.07
CA LEU A 35 22.71 -21.52 10.36
C LEU A 35 21.87 -22.79 10.58
N SER A 36 20.81 -22.69 11.38
CA SER A 36 19.64 -23.56 11.25
C SER A 36 18.83 -23.10 10.03
N SER A 37 18.67 -23.99 9.05
CA SER A 37 18.10 -23.73 7.72
C SER A 37 16.56 -23.85 7.70
N ASP A 38 15.91 -22.98 8.45
CA ASP A 38 14.50 -22.68 8.25
C ASP A 38 14.42 -21.29 7.58
N ASP A 39 13.81 -21.25 6.40
CA ASP A 39 13.82 -20.16 5.41
C ASP A 39 13.01 -18.93 5.87
N GLU A 40 13.51 -18.21 6.87
CA GLU A 40 12.94 -16.95 7.38
C GLU A 40 13.08 -15.78 6.36
N SER A 41 13.65 -16.03 5.17
CA SER A 41 13.87 -14.99 4.16
C SER A 41 12.61 -14.64 3.36
N GLU A 42 11.63 -15.55 3.29
CA GLU A 42 10.46 -15.46 2.40
C GLU A 42 9.42 -14.40 2.84
N TYR A 43 9.51 -13.91 4.08
CA TYR A 43 8.52 -12.98 4.67
C TYR A 43 9.07 -11.60 5.02
N LEU A 44 10.34 -11.32 4.74
CA LEU A 44 10.95 -10.04 5.07
C LEU A 44 10.89 -9.07 3.89
N ALA A 45 10.66 -7.80 4.21
CA ALA A 45 10.75 -6.73 3.23
C ALA A 45 12.20 -6.55 2.78
N LEU A 46 12.41 -6.41 1.47
CA LEU A 46 13.69 -6.05 0.88
C LEU A 46 14.15 -4.68 1.42
N PRO A 47 15.46 -4.41 1.47
CA PRO A 47 15.96 -3.08 1.81
C PRO A 47 15.28 -1.99 0.94
N GLY A 48 14.73 -0.97 1.59
CA GLY A 48 14.00 0.12 0.92
C GLY A 48 12.58 -0.20 0.46
N HIS A 49 12.12 -1.44 0.62
CA HIS A 49 10.78 -1.87 0.24
C HIS A 49 9.86 -2.06 1.45
N ILE A 50 8.55 -2.16 1.18
CA ILE A 50 7.55 -2.60 2.15
C ILE A 50 6.62 -3.65 1.55
N ILE A 51 6.12 -4.54 2.42
CA ILE A 51 5.03 -5.45 2.09
C ILE A 51 3.72 -4.66 2.18
N SER A 52 3.19 -4.26 1.03
CA SER A 52 1.98 -3.44 0.89
C SER A 52 0.77 -4.24 0.41
N SER A 53 0.87 -5.57 0.38
CA SER A 53 -0.19 -6.47 -0.04
C SER A 53 -0.11 -7.82 0.66
N PRO A 54 -1.12 -8.70 0.49
CA PRO A 54 -1.01 -10.11 0.91
C PRO A 54 0.07 -10.93 0.18
N TYR A 55 0.64 -10.42 -0.93
CA TYR A 55 1.73 -11.07 -1.66
C TYR A 55 3.08 -10.55 -1.13
N THR A 56 3.88 -11.44 -0.54
CA THR A 56 5.13 -11.11 0.16
C THR A 56 6.39 -11.27 -0.70
N ASP A 57 6.28 -11.97 -1.83
CA ASP A 57 7.39 -12.20 -2.76
C ASP A 57 8.07 -10.89 -3.16
N ALA A 58 9.39 -10.92 -3.34
CA ALA A 58 10.22 -9.78 -3.70
C ALA A 58 9.64 -8.89 -4.83
N THR A 59 9.11 -9.50 -5.89
CA THR A 59 8.55 -8.79 -7.05
C THR A 59 7.20 -8.11 -6.79
N HIS A 60 6.54 -8.44 -5.66
CA HIS A 60 5.27 -7.85 -5.23
C HIS A 60 5.45 -6.74 -4.18
N GLN A 61 6.68 -6.52 -3.71
CA GLN A 61 6.95 -5.52 -2.68
C GLN A 61 7.02 -4.10 -3.29
N LEU A 62 6.58 -3.12 -2.52
CA LEU A 62 6.57 -1.72 -2.96
C LEU A 62 7.92 -1.05 -2.66
N ASP A 63 8.64 -0.65 -3.71
CA ASP A 63 9.86 0.17 -3.59
C ASP A 63 9.50 1.61 -3.20
N LEU A 64 9.89 2.02 -2.00
CA LEU A 64 9.62 3.37 -1.49
C LEU A 64 10.40 4.47 -2.22
N CYS A 65 11.53 4.16 -2.87
CA CYS A 65 12.29 5.15 -3.65
C CYS A 65 11.57 5.54 -4.95
N THR A 66 10.54 4.81 -5.38
CA THR A 66 9.68 5.20 -6.52
C THR A 66 8.61 6.24 -6.15
N LEU A 67 8.48 6.57 -4.86
CA LEU A 67 7.44 7.44 -4.33
C LEU A 67 8.02 8.76 -3.81
N THR A 68 7.33 9.87 -4.07
CA THR A 68 7.62 11.13 -3.38
C THR A 68 7.29 11.02 -1.88
N PRO A 69 7.89 11.83 -0.99
CA PRO A 69 7.75 11.68 0.46
C PRO A 69 6.30 11.56 0.98
N PRO A 70 5.30 12.32 0.50
CA PRO A 70 3.94 12.18 1.00
C PRO A 70 3.30 10.83 0.67
N PHE A 71 3.51 10.31 -0.55
CA PHE A 71 3.00 8.99 -0.94
C PHE A 71 3.74 7.86 -0.22
N ALA A 72 5.06 8.00 -0.02
CA ALA A 72 5.84 7.03 0.76
C ALA A 72 5.40 6.99 2.23
N GLY A 73 5.13 8.16 2.84
CA GLY A 73 4.60 8.26 4.20
C GLY A 73 3.21 7.62 4.34
N PHE A 74 2.33 7.84 3.36
CA PHE A 74 0.99 7.23 3.39
C PHE A 74 1.05 5.72 3.17
N ALA A 75 1.88 5.23 2.25
CA ALA A 75 2.09 3.79 2.03
C ALA A 75 2.58 3.09 3.31
N LYS A 76 3.47 3.73 4.08
CA LYS A 76 3.90 3.23 5.41
C LYS A 76 2.75 3.19 6.41
N ALA A 77 1.91 4.23 6.47
CA ALA A 77 0.74 4.23 7.35
C ALA A 77 -0.26 3.12 6.96
N LEU A 78 -0.42 2.82 5.68
CA LEU A 78 -1.31 1.76 5.19
C LEU A 78 -0.82 0.33 5.53
N ILE A 79 0.41 0.15 6.04
CA ILE A 79 0.87 -1.16 6.52
C ILE A 79 -0.03 -1.64 7.67
N SER A 80 -0.48 -0.76 8.56
CA SER A 80 -1.37 -1.10 9.68
C SER A 80 -2.85 -1.22 9.30
N MET A 81 -3.20 -1.07 8.02
CA MET A 81 -4.57 -1.17 7.54
C MET A 81 -5.15 -2.55 7.83
N ASN A 82 -6.25 -2.59 8.57
CA ASN A 82 -7.00 -3.80 8.90
C ASN A 82 -8.51 -3.51 8.91
N ASN A 83 -9.31 -4.55 8.66
CA ASN A 83 -10.76 -4.44 8.81
C ASN A 83 -11.13 -4.45 10.30
N ILE A 84 -12.05 -3.58 10.69
CA ILE A 84 -12.46 -3.40 12.11
C ILE A 84 -13.83 -3.99 12.43
N ARG A 85 -14.44 -4.65 11.45
CA ARG A 85 -15.77 -5.27 11.55
C ARG A 85 -15.80 -6.55 10.71
N PRO A 86 -16.62 -7.56 11.06
CA PRO A 86 -16.67 -8.84 10.34
C PRO A 86 -17.45 -8.77 9.01
N ASP A 87 -18.36 -7.82 8.85
CA ASP A 87 -19.23 -7.65 7.67
C ASP A 87 -18.69 -6.64 6.64
N TYR A 88 -17.37 -6.39 6.66
CA TYR A 88 -16.68 -5.42 5.79
C TYR A 88 -17.00 -5.60 4.30
N ALA A 89 -17.29 -6.83 3.86
CA ALA A 89 -17.63 -7.18 2.49
C ALA A 89 -18.87 -6.43 1.97
N THR A 90 -19.78 -6.04 2.87
CA THR A 90 -21.04 -5.35 2.54
C THR A 90 -21.24 -4.01 3.24
N ALA A 91 -20.51 -3.77 4.33
CA ALA A 91 -20.54 -2.52 5.06
C ALA A 91 -20.00 -1.32 4.25
N PRO A 92 -20.41 -0.08 4.56
CA PRO A 92 -19.83 1.12 3.98
C PRO A 92 -18.31 1.13 4.09
N TYR A 93 -17.59 1.40 2.99
CA TYR A 93 -16.13 1.27 2.93
C TYR A 93 -15.40 2.13 3.98
N GLN A 94 -15.92 3.33 4.23
CA GLN A 94 -15.43 4.27 5.24
C GLN A 94 -15.57 3.77 6.69
N GLU A 95 -16.42 2.77 6.94
CA GLU A 95 -16.62 2.17 8.26
C GLU A 95 -15.95 0.79 8.38
N SER A 96 -15.41 0.25 7.28
CA SER A 96 -14.88 -1.11 7.23
C SER A 96 -13.47 -1.24 7.79
N PHE A 97 -12.67 -0.17 7.75
CA PHE A 97 -11.25 -0.18 8.11
C PHE A 97 -10.91 0.87 9.17
N ASN A 98 -9.75 0.72 9.80
CA ASN A 98 -9.20 1.62 10.82
C ASN A 98 -8.69 2.97 10.24
N TRP A 99 -9.48 3.63 9.40
CA TRP A 99 -9.09 4.88 8.70
C TRP A 99 -8.65 6.01 9.64
N ASN A 100 -9.25 6.12 10.82
CA ASN A 100 -8.84 7.10 11.83
C ASN A 100 -7.37 6.90 12.27
N GLU A 101 -6.96 5.66 12.54
CA GLU A 101 -5.58 5.35 12.94
C GLU A 101 -4.60 5.59 11.80
N ILE A 102 -4.98 5.22 10.58
CA ILE A 102 -4.17 5.45 9.37
C ILE A 102 -3.95 6.95 9.14
N ALA A 103 -5.02 7.75 9.21
CA ALA A 103 -4.95 9.19 9.03
C ALA A 103 -4.13 9.88 10.13
N GLU A 104 -4.27 9.44 11.40
CA GLU A 104 -3.49 9.96 12.52
C GLU A 104 -1.99 9.60 12.41
N SER A 105 -1.68 8.40 11.92
CA SER A 105 -0.29 7.98 11.65
C SER A 105 0.35 8.81 10.54
N PHE A 106 -0.43 9.12 9.50
CA PHE A 106 0.02 9.91 8.36
C PHE A 106 0.16 11.41 8.66
N SER A 107 -0.77 11.99 9.43
CA SER A 107 -0.76 13.42 9.77
C SER A 107 0.50 13.86 10.51
N LYS A 108 1.13 12.95 11.26
CA LYS A 108 2.43 13.18 11.93
C LYS A 108 3.60 13.38 10.97
N GLN A 109 3.43 13.05 9.67
CA GLN A 109 4.49 12.97 8.67
C GLN A 109 4.28 13.90 7.47
N ALA A 110 3.11 14.53 7.34
CA ALA A 110 2.72 15.30 6.17
C ALA A 110 2.13 16.67 6.53
N VAL A 111 2.11 17.58 5.56
CA VAL A 111 1.51 18.91 5.70
C VAL A 111 0.56 19.14 4.52
N GLY A 112 -0.64 19.65 4.81
CA GLY A 112 -1.67 19.96 3.81
C GLY A 112 -2.55 18.78 3.40
N ASP A 113 -3.43 19.05 2.44
CA ASP A 113 -4.40 18.11 1.92
C ASP A 113 -3.80 17.26 0.81
N ILE A 114 -3.87 15.94 0.97
CA ILE A 114 -3.40 14.98 -0.03
C ILE A 114 -4.54 14.07 -0.41
N SER A 115 -4.67 13.82 -1.71
CA SER A 115 -5.72 12.96 -2.24
C SER A 115 -5.14 11.72 -2.92
N PHE A 116 -5.87 10.63 -2.81
CA PHE A 116 -5.53 9.32 -3.34
C PHE A 116 -6.71 8.77 -4.13
N PHE A 117 -6.42 7.96 -5.13
CA PHE A 117 -7.44 7.24 -5.90
C PHE A 117 -7.63 5.85 -5.32
N VAL A 118 -8.87 5.47 -5.06
CA VAL A 118 -9.20 4.21 -4.39
C VAL A 118 -10.19 3.43 -5.24
N ILE A 119 -9.90 2.15 -5.44
CA ILE A 119 -10.84 1.19 -6.03
C ILE A 119 -11.31 0.26 -4.92
N VAL A 120 -12.63 0.06 -4.85
CA VAL A 120 -13.26 -0.94 -3.98
C VAL A 120 -13.96 -1.95 -4.88
N PHE A 121 -13.48 -3.19 -4.88
CA PHE A 121 -14.07 -4.30 -5.59
C PHE A 121 -14.86 -5.16 -4.60
N ARG A 122 -16.19 -5.12 -4.69
CA ARG A 122 -17.07 -6.00 -3.92
C ARG A 122 -17.55 -7.12 -4.81
N SER A 123 -17.62 -8.33 -4.28
CA SER A 123 -18.03 -9.48 -5.07
C SER A 123 -18.82 -10.49 -4.26
N ARG A 124 -19.53 -11.37 -4.97
CA ARG A 124 -20.02 -12.66 -4.47
C ARG A 124 -19.51 -13.76 -5.40
N LEU A 125 -18.71 -14.67 -4.88
CA LEU A 125 -18.19 -15.79 -5.67
C LEU A 125 -19.30 -16.77 -6.02
N LYS A 126 -19.16 -17.42 -7.18
CA LYS A 126 -19.95 -18.61 -7.50
C LYS A 126 -19.62 -19.75 -6.54
N LEU A 127 -20.55 -20.69 -6.41
CA LEU A 127 -20.36 -21.89 -5.58
C LEU A 127 -19.21 -22.78 -6.09
N ASP A 128 -19.05 -22.84 -7.40
CA ASP A 128 -18.06 -23.64 -8.13
C ASP A 128 -16.87 -22.79 -8.64
N ALA A 129 -16.68 -21.59 -8.09
CA ALA A 129 -15.57 -20.72 -8.48
C ALA A 129 -14.24 -21.42 -8.22
N ASP A 130 -13.40 -21.50 -9.25
CA ASP A 130 -12.04 -22.02 -9.14
C ASP A 130 -11.17 -21.02 -8.38
N ARG A 131 -10.90 -21.35 -7.10
CA ARG A 131 -10.21 -20.47 -6.16
C ARG A 131 -8.71 -20.39 -6.42
N ASP A 132 -8.13 -21.46 -6.94
CA ASP A 132 -6.70 -21.53 -7.23
C ASP A 132 -6.40 -20.68 -8.46
N LEU A 133 -7.16 -20.87 -9.55
CA LEU A 133 -7.06 -20.03 -10.74
C LEU A 133 -7.33 -18.55 -10.42
N LEU A 134 -8.32 -18.26 -9.57
CA LEU A 134 -8.59 -16.89 -9.15
C LEU A 134 -7.40 -16.26 -8.42
N GLY A 135 -6.75 -17.02 -7.53
CA GLY A 135 -5.55 -16.56 -6.80
C GLY A 135 -4.36 -16.31 -7.73
N GLU A 136 -4.14 -17.19 -8.72
CA GLU A 136 -3.08 -17.02 -9.73
C GLU A 136 -3.30 -15.78 -10.60
N LEU A 137 -4.54 -15.56 -11.07
CA LEU A 137 -4.90 -14.40 -11.87
C LEU A 137 -4.77 -13.09 -11.08
N ASP A 138 -5.21 -13.09 -9.81
CA ASP A 138 -5.08 -11.93 -8.94
C ASP A 138 -3.62 -11.59 -8.66
N LYS A 139 -2.79 -12.61 -8.40
CA LYS A 139 -1.35 -12.45 -8.19
C LYS A 139 -0.68 -11.88 -9.44
N ALA A 140 -0.99 -12.40 -10.62
CA ALA A 140 -0.44 -11.88 -11.88
C ALA A 140 -0.85 -10.41 -12.12
N ALA A 141 -2.12 -10.07 -11.91
CA ALA A 141 -2.61 -8.70 -12.05
C ALA A 141 -1.97 -7.74 -11.02
N HIS A 142 -1.71 -8.22 -9.80
CA HIS A 142 -1.00 -7.44 -8.79
C HIS A 142 0.45 -7.17 -9.17
N LEU A 143 1.17 -8.15 -9.73
CA LEU A 143 2.54 -7.96 -10.19
C LEU A 143 2.60 -6.84 -11.24
N GLU A 144 1.70 -6.85 -12.23
CA GLU A 144 1.58 -5.79 -13.24
C GLU A 144 1.30 -4.41 -12.62
N ALA A 145 0.46 -4.36 -11.60
CA ALA A 145 0.15 -3.13 -10.87
C ALA A 145 1.37 -2.57 -10.12
N VAL A 146 2.20 -3.43 -9.53
CA VAL A 146 3.46 -3.03 -8.89
C VAL A 146 4.46 -2.53 -9.92
N GLU A 147 4.64 -3.25 -11.03
CA GLU A 147 5.57 -2.88 -12.11
C GLU A 147 5.18 -1.58 -12.81
N ALA A 148 3.89 -1.32 -13.00
CA ALA A 148 3.39 -0.05 -13.55
C ALA A 148 3.64 1.14 -12.61
N GLY A 149 3.75 0.89 -11.31
CA GLY A 149 4.04 1.87 -10.28
C GLY A 149 2.83 2.69 -9.82
N GLY A 150 2.97 3.30 -8.64
CA GLY A 150 1.94 4.18 -8.05
C GLY A 150 0.85 3.48 -7.26
N LEU A 151 0.85 2.14 -7.20
CA LEU A 151 0.10 1.36 -6.22
C LEU A 151 0.73 1.57 -4.83
N LEU A 152 -0.08 1.94 -3.84
CA LEU A 152 0.35 2.20 -2.46
C LEU A 152 -0.02 1.08 -1.50
N LYS A 153 -1.15 0.41 -1.75
CA LYS A 153 -1.66 -0.71 -0.97
C LYS A 153 -2.57 -1.54 -1.85
N TYR A 154 -2.46 -2.85 -1.71
CA TYR A 154 -3.49 -3.80 -2.11
C TYR A 154 -3.93 -4.61 -0.89
N TRP A 155 -5.22 -4.91 -0.80
CA TRP A 155 -5.78 -5.70 0.28
C TRP A 155 -6.98 -6.47 -0.22
N PHE A 156 -7.13 -7.72 0.21
CA PHE A 156 -8.37 -8.48 0.03
C PHE A 156 -8.71 -9.24 1.30
N GLY A 157 -10.01 -9.43 1.53
CA GLY A 157 -10.53 -10.20 2.64
C GLY A 157 -10.72 -11.67 2.31
N THR A 158 -11.32 -12.38 3.25
CA THR A 158 -11.83 -13.74 3.06
C THR A 158 -13.34 -13.67 2.80
N PRO A 159 -13.87 -14.41 1.81
CA PRO A 159 -15.31 -14.45 1.56
C PRO A 159 -16.10 -14.85 2.81
N ASP A 160 -17.22 -14.16 3.06
CA ASP A 160 -18.16 -14.48 4.14
C ASP A 160 -18.96 -15.77 3.85
N ASP A 161 -19.85 -16.15 4.77
CA ASP A 161 -20.71 -17.34 4.63
C ASP A 161 -21.61 -17.30 3.37
N ASN A 162 -21.87 -16.10 2.84
CA ASN A 162 -22.61 -15.88 1.61
C ASN A 162 -21.68 -15.74 0.39
N ARG A 163 -20.40 -16.09 0.52
CA ARG A 163 -19.33 -15.99 -0.48
C ARG A 163 -19.02 -14.56 -0.92
N ARG A 164 -19.41 -13.56 -0.13
CA ARG A 164 -19.17 -12.15 -0.45
C ARG A 164 -17.81 -11.72 0.05
N ASN A 165 -17.08 -10.97 -0.76
CA ASN A 165 -15.76 -10.48 -0.41
C ASN A 165 -15.57 -9.01 -0.80
N LEU A 166 -14.49 -8.42 -0.29
CA LEU A 166 -14.00 -7.11 -0.69
C LEU A 166 -12.49 -7.21 -0.97
N ALA A 167 -12.09 -6.66 -2.11
CA ALA A 167 -10.72 -6.29 -2.42
C ALA A 167 -10.63 -4.77 -2.63
N THR A 168 -9.50 -4.18 -2.33
CA THR A 168 -9.28 -2.75 -2.50
C THR A 168 -7.84 -2.44 -2.83
N CYS A 169 -7.64 -1.46 -3.72
CA CYS A 169 -6.34 -0.89 -4.01
C CYS A 169 -6.36 0.63 -3.88
N LEU A 170 -5.28 1.17 -3.34
CA LEU A 170 -5.05 2.59 -3.15
C LEU A 170 -3.88 3.03 -4.03
N TRP A 171 -4.07 4.13 -4.75
CA TRP A 171 -3.15 4.64 -5.76
C TRP A 171 -2.86 6.11 -5.52
N ARG A 172 -1.69 6.58 -5.96
CA ARG A 172 -1.38 8.03 -5.92
C ARG A 172 -2.40 8.82 -6.74
N ALA A 173 -2.77 8.30 -7.91
CA ALA A 173 -3.70 8.93 -8.83
C ALA A 173 -4.45 7.90 -9.70
N ARG A 174 -5.55 8.33 -10.32
CA ARG A 174 -6.32 7.52 -11.30
C ARG A 174 -5.45 7.05 -12.47
N GLN A 175 -4.53 7.89 -12.94
CA GLN A 175 -3.66 7.55 -14.07
C GLN A 175 -2.78 6.33 -13.77
N ASP A 176 -2.21 6.25 -12.56
CA ASP A 176 -1.44 5.08 -12.13
C ASP A 176 -2.31 3.82 -12.13
N ALA A 177 -3.53 3.90 -11.57
CA ALA A 177 -4.48 2.79 -11.56
C ALA A 177 -4.87 2.32 -12.98
N SER A 178 -4.99 3.27 -13.92
CA SER A 178 -5.25 2.93 -15.32
C SER A 178 -4.06 2.20 -15.96
N LEU A 179 -2.83 2.63 -15.68
CA LEU A 179 -1.62 2.00 -16.22
C LEU A 179 -1.40 0.61 -15.62
N GLY A 180 -1.69 0.41 -14.34
CA GLY A 180 -1.62 -0.91 -13.70
C GLY A 180 -2.72 -1.88 -14.13
N GLY A 181 -3.77 -1.40 -14.80
CA GLY A 181 -4.93 -2.22 -15.21
C GLY A 181 -4.96 -2.63 -16.68
N VAL A 182 -3.95 -2.30 -17.49
CA VAL A 182 -3.94 -2.58 -18.95
C VAL A 182 -3.12 -3.80 -19.35
N GLY A 183 -2.46 -4.47 -18.41
CA GLY A 183 -1.61 -5.64 -18.67
C GLY A 183 -2.40 -6.91 -19.04
N PRO A 184 -1.73 -7.90 -19.65
CA PRO A 184 -2.33 -9.18 -20.03
C PRO A 184 -2.89 -9.98 -18.85
N GLY A 185 -2.26 -9.94 -17.68
CA GLY A 185 -2.72 -10.58 -16.45
C GLY A 185 -4.03 -9.97 -15.96
N HIS A 186 -4.10 -8.64 -15.91
CA HIS A 186 -5.34 -7.94 -15.59
C HIS A 186 -6.46 -8.24 -16.61
N ALA A 187 -6.13 -8.30 -17.91
CA ALA A 187 -7.08 -8.69 -18.95
C ALA A 187 -7.60 -10.12 -18.78
N ALA A 188 -6.73 -11.07 -18.41
CA ALA A 188 -7.10 -12.45 -18.12
C ALA A 188 -8.02 -12.55 -16.88
N ALA A 189 -7.71 -11.82 -15.80
CA ALA A 189 -8.56 -11.74 -14.61
C ALA A 189 -9.95 -11.18 -14.94
N MET A 190 -10.02 -10.13 -15.75
CA MET A 190 -11.27 -9.53 -16.20
C MET A 190 -12.10 -10.48 -17.09
N LEU A 191 -11.45 -11.29 -17.93
CA LEU A 191 -12.11 -12.30 -18.73
C LEU A 191 -12.68 -13.43 -17.84
N ALA A 192 -11.91 -13.86 -16.85
CA ALA A 192 -12.31 -14.90 -15.91
C ALA A 192 -13.42 -14.46 -14.95
N ALA A 193 -13.54 -13.16 -14.64
CA ALA A 193 -14.51 -12.63 -13.68
C ALA A 193 -15.95 -13.12 -13.89
N ARG A 194 -16.40 -13.24 -15.16
CA ARG A 194 -17.75 -13.76 -15.50
C ARG A 194 -17.97 -15.21 -15.10
N ASN A 195 -16.89 -15.98 -15.03
CA ASN A 195 -16.92 -17.38 -14.60
C ASN A 195 -16.74 -17.52 -13.09
N MET A 196 -16.14 -16.54 -12.42
CA MET A 196 -15.81 -16.61 -10.98
C MET A 196 -16.87 -16.01 -10.06
N TYR A 197 -17.62 -15.01 -10.51
CA TYR A 197 -18.52 -14.22 -9.67
C TYR A 197 -19.98 -14.35 -10.09
N ASP A 198 -20.87 -14.48 -9.10
CA ASP A 198 -22.31 -14.28 -9.26
C ASP A 198 -22.61 -12.78 -9.45
N GLU A 199 -21.93 -11.95 -8.66
CA GLU A 199 -22.13 -10.51 -8.60
C GLU A 199 -20.77 -9.83 -8.35
N TRP A 200 -20.55 -8.67 -8.95
CA TRP A 200 -19.44 -7.79 -8.59
C TRP A 200 -19.78 -6.32 -8.82
N LEU A 201 -19.18 -5.45 -8.02
CA LEU A 201 -19.30 -4.01 -8.07
C LEU A 201 -17.91 -3.38 -7.92
N VAL A 202 -17.63 -2.38 -8.75
CA VAL A 202 -16.43 -1.56 -8.65
C VAL A 202 -16.85 -0.14 -8.25
N GLU A 203 -16.45 0.29 -7.06
CA GLU A 203 -16.55 1.68 -6.62
C GLU A 203 -15.21 2.38 -6.89
N ARG A 204 -15.27 3.62 -7.36
CA ARG A 204 -14.10 4.50 -7.51
C ARG A 204 -14.29 5.68 -6.58
N LEU A 205 -13.35 5.83 -5.65
CA LEU A 205 -13.42 6.83 -4.60
C LEU A 205 -12.18 7.73 -4.66
N LYS A 206 -12.36 8.96 -4.21
CA LYS A 206 -11.29 9.86 -3.80
C LYS A 206 -11.19 9.81 -2.29
N LEU A 207 -10.04 9.38 -1.77
CA LEU A 207 -9.68 9.59 -0.37
C LEU A 207 -8.95 10.93 -0.27
N THR A 208 -9.42 11.83 0.58
CA THR A 208 -8.68 13.04 0.95
C THR A 208 -8.31 12.95 2.42
N VAL A 209 -7.02 13.13 2.72
CA VAL A 209 -6.50 13.23 4.09
C VAL A 209 -5.96 14.64 4.27
N ASP A 210 -6.54 15.37 5.23
CA ASP A 210 -6.01 16.63 5.73
C ASP A 210 -5.02 16.30 6.84
N ALA A 211 -3.73 16.33 6.51
CA ALA A 211 -2.67 16.02 7.45
C ALA A 211 -2.54 17.08 8.55
N SER A 212 -3.01 18.31 8.34
CA SER A 212 -2.95 19.37 9.34
C SER A 212 -4.03 19.23 10.40
N LEU A 213 -5.19 18.68 10.04
CA LEU A 213 -6.29 18.42 10.97
C LEU A 213 -6.37 16.96 11.44
N GLY A 214 -5.62 16.05 10.82
CA GLY A 214 -5.72 14.61 11.07
C GLY A 214 -7.09 14.04 10.67
N THR A 215 -7.77 14.70 9.73
CA THR A 215 -9.11 14.29 9.27
C THR A 215 -9.02 13.67 7.89
N TRP A 216 -10.04 12.90 7.53
CA TRP A 216 -10.11 12.23 6.25
C TRP A 216 -11.56 12.12 5.77
N SER A 217 -11.74 11.97 4.46
CA SER A 217 -13.05 11.70 3.87
C SER A 217 -12.93 10.89 2.57
N PHE A 218 -13.95 10.08 2.31
CA PHE A 218 -14.17 9.50 0.99
C PHE A 218 -15.27 10.26 0.26
N THR A 219 -15.04 10.49 -1.03
CA THR A 219 -16.07 10.97 -1.96
C THR A 219 -16.07 10.09 -3.21
N PRO A 220 -17.18 9.95 -3.92
CA PRO A 220 -17.17 9.33 -5.24
C PRO A 220 -16.17 10.03 -6.15
N TRP A 221 -15.40 9.26 -6.92
CA TRP A 221 -14.54 9.84 -7.94
C TRP A 221 -15.38 10.38 -9.09
N VAL A 222 -15.08 11.60 -9.54
CA VAL A 222 -15.70 12.24 -10.71
C VAL A 222 -14.63 12.42 -11.78
N ASP A 223 -14.90 11.92 -12.98
CA ASP A 223 -14.00 11.97 -14.13
C ASP A 223 -13.95 13.34 -14.80
#